data_AF-A0A0G1K0T2-F1
#
_entry.id   AF-A0A0G1K0T2-F1
#
_cell.length_a   1.000
_cell.length_b   1.000
_cell.length_c   1.000
_cell.angle_alpha   90.00
_cell.angle_beta   90.00
_cell.angle_gamma   90.00
#
_symmetry.space_group_name_H-M   'P 1'
#
loop_
_entity.id
_entity.type
_entity.pdbx_description
1 polymer ?
#
loop_
_entity_poly.entity_id
_entity_poly.type
_entity_poly.pdbx_seq_one_letter_code
_entity_poly.pdbx_strand_id
1 'polypeptide(L)'
;MEIAFVKGQFKIKGKTGSVLIGDGKVNIESDNNFVVDSAGEFEVGGVSVIGLGGRAYVIELDGLRICTLENKLTDAQLSDAGAIDITVSQTGDMEVIKPIDPWVAVTTAKVSGVEGVAKYVITKDKLPTEFATVWLTS
;
A
#
# COMPACT_ATOMS: atom_id res chain seq x y z
N MET A 1 7.70 -4.61 8.99
CA MET A 1 6.88 -4.91 7.82
C MET A 1 7.76 -5.16 6.59
N GLU A 2 7.36 -6.09 5.73
CA GLU A 2 8.01 -6.41 4.46
C GLU A 2 6.99 -6.23 3.32
N ILE A 3 7.38 -5.59 2.22
CA ILE A 3 6.58 -5.41 1.01
C ILE A 3 7.34 -6.04 -0.16
N ALA A 4 6.69 -6.94 -0.88
CA ALA A 4 7.22 -7.56 -2.09
C ALA A 4 6.15 -7.54 -3.19
N PHE A 5 6.55 -7.73 -4.45
CA PHE A 5 5.63 -7.90 -5.56
C PHE A 5 5.77 -9.31 -6.12
N VAL A 6 4.71 -10.12 -5.99
CA VAL A 6 4.75 -11.56 -6.28
C VAL A 6 3.50 -11.94 -7.07
N LYS A 7 3.69 -12.60 -8.22
CA LYS A 7 2.59 -13.06 -9.10
C LYS A 7 1.56 -11.97 -9.44
N GLY A 8 2.03 -10.74 -9.69
CA GLY A 8 1.15 -9.62 -10.07
C GLY A 8 0.47 -8.90 -8.89
N GLN A 9 0.80 -9.26 -7.65
CA GLN A 9 0.18 -8.70 -6.45
C GLN A 9 1.25 -8.15 -5.49
N PHE A 10 0.94 -7.06 -4.78
CA PHE A 10 1.73 -6.65 -3.64
C PHE A 10 1.43 -7.56 -2.47
N LYS A 11 2.47 -8.18 -1.90
CA LYS A 11 2.40 -8.90 -0.64
C LYS A 11 3.00 -8.03 0.45
N ILE A 12 2.20 -7.65 1.44
CA ILE A 12 2.64 -6.90 2.61
C ILE A 12 2.54 -7.82 3.82
N LYS A 13 3.67 -8.09 4.45
CA LYS A 13 3.76 -8.96 5.62
C LYS A 13 4.19 -8.16 6.85
N GLY A 14 3.31 -8.14 7.85
CA GLY A 14 3.57 -7.59 9.18
C GLY A 14 3.84 -8.68 10.21
N LYS A 15 3.94 -8.26 11.48
CA LYS A 15 4.00 -9.18 12.62
C LYS A 15 2.63 -9.74 12.96
N THR A 16 1.59 -8.93 12.82
CA THR A 16 0.21 -9.28 13.20
C THR A 16 -0.58 -9.97 12.07
N GLY A 17 -0.19 -9.77 10.82
CA GLY A 17 -0.88 -10.36 9.68
C GLY A 17 -0.16 -10.15 8.36
N SER A 18 -0.79 -10.59 7.27
CA SER A 18 -0.29 -10.41 5.91
C SER A 18 -1.46 -10.07 4.99
N VAL A 19 -1.21 -9.22 4.01
CA VAL A 19 -2.19 -8.83 2.99
C VAL A 19 -1.61 -9.01 1.60
N LEU A 20 -2.48 -9.44 0.67
CA LEU A 20 -2.23 -9.47 -0.76
C LEU A 20 -3.11 -8.41 -1.42
N ILE A 21 -2.50 -7.57 -2.26
CA ILE A 21 -3.19 -6.48 -2.95
C ILE A 21 -3.01 -6.69 -4.46
N GLY A 22 -4.12 -6.82 -5.16
CA GLY A 22 -4.14 -7.02 -6.61
C GLY A 22 -5.56 -7.17 -7.11
N ASP A 23 -5.73 -7.07 -8.44
CA ASP A 23 -7.04 -7.19 -9.11
C ASP A 23 -8.11 -6.24 -8.53
N GLY A 24 -7.69 -5.08 -8.02
CA GLY A 24 -8.56 -4.10 -7.38
C GLY A 24 -9.14 -4.53 -6.03
N LYS A 25 -8.52 -5.49 -5.33
CA LYS A 25 -8.97 -6.03 -4.04
C LYS A 25 -7.82 -6.11 -3.02
N VAL A 26 -8.19 -6.23 -1.75
CA VAL A 26 -7.27 -6.57 -0.65
C VAL A 26 -7.70 -7.90 -0.07
N ASN A 27 -6.79 -8.88 -0.04
CA ASN A 27 -7.02 -10.16 0.61
C ASN A 27 -6.16 -10.25 1.88
N ILE A 28 -6.82 -10.30 3.03
CA ILE A 28 -6.19 -10.44 4.34
C ILE A 28 -5.98 -11.94 4.60
N GLU A 29 -4.72 -12.37 4.63
CA GLU A 29 -4.35 -13.76 4.89
C GLU A 29 -4.65 -14.08 6.37
N SER A 30 -5.64 -14.94 6.59
CA SER A 30 -6.11 -15.44 7.89
C SER A 30 -6.59 -16.88 7.72
N ASP A 31 -7.01 -17.56 8.80
CA ASP A 31 -7.43 -18.97 8.74
C ASP A 31 -8.48 -19.26 7.67
N ASN A 32 -9.38 -18.30 7.38
CA ASN A 32 -10.40 -18.41 6.34
C ASN A 32 -10.14 -17.54 5.09
N ASN A 33 -9.09 -16.72 5.10
CA ASN A 33 -8.89 -15.58 4.19
C ASN A 33 -10.08 -14.59 4.16
N PHE A 34 -9.81 -13.30 4.14
CA PHE A 34 -10.86 -12.29 4.06
C PHE A 34 -10.61 -11.35 2.90
N VAL A 35 -11.56 -11.28 1.97
CA VAL A 35 -11.46 -10.43 0.77
C VAL A 35 -12.25 -9.15 0.99
N VAL A 36 -11.55 -8.03 0.86
CA VAL A 36 -12.11 -6.69 0.83
C VAL A 36 -12.18 -6.23 -0.63
N ASP A 37 -13.39 -6.07 -1.15
CA ASP A 37 -13.64 -5.62 -2.52
C ASP A 37 -14.70 -4.51 -2.62
N SER A 38 -15.06 -3.91 -1.49
CA SER A 38 -15.98 -2.77 -1.42
C SER A 38 -15.43 -1.63 -0.55
N ALA A 39 -16.10 -0.49 -0.61
CA ALA A 39 -15.87 0.59 0.35
C ALA A 39 -16.34 0.19 1.76
N GLY A 40 -15.81 0.87 2.78
CA GLY A 40 -16.14 0.64 4.20
C GLY A 40 -14.91 0.31 5.05
N GLU A 41 -15.13 0.13 6.34
CA GLU A 41 -14.09 -0.22 7.31
C GLU A 41 -14.17 -1.70 7.68
N PHE A 42 -13.02 -2.36 7.72
CA PHE A 42 -12.90 -3.79 7.97
C PHE A 42 -11.72 -4.03 8.92
N GLU A 43 -11.87 -4.93 9.89
CA GLU A 43 -10.77 -5.34 10.77
C GLU A 43 -10.73 -6.87 10.88
N VAL A 44 -9.60 -7.46 10.50
CA VAL A 44 -9.41 -8.91 10.52
C VAL A 44 -8.00 -9.23 10.98
N GLY A 45 -7.87 -10.00 12.06
CA GLY A 45 -6.57 -10.50 12.53
C GLY A 45 -5.58 -9.39 12.89
N GLY A 46 -6.04 -8.26 13.42
CA GLY A 46 -5.17 -7.11 13.73
C GLY A 46 -4.66 -6.35 12.49
N VAL A 47 -5.31 -6.55 11.34
CA VAL A 47 -5.17 -5.73 10.13
C VAL A 47 -6.45 -4.91 9.98
N SER A 48 -6.33 -3.59 9.93
CA SER A 48 -7.44 -2.69 9.61
C SER A 48 -7.36 -2.27 8.15
N VAL A 49 -8.50 -2.25 7.45
CA VAL A 49 -8.60 -1.85 6.05
C VAL A 49 -9.78 -0.90 5.88
N ILE A 50 -9.54 0.24 5.24
CA ILE A 50 -10.55 1.21 4.84
C ILE A 50 -10.62 1.19 3.32
N GLY A 51 -11.74 0.73 2.75
CA GLY A 51 -12.04 0.85 1.33
C GLY A 51 -12.57 2.24 1.01
N LEU A 52 -11.84 2.99 0.18
CA LEU A 52 -12.19 4.35 -0.24
C LEU A 52 -13.10 4.37 -1.49
N GLY A 53 -13.44 3.20 -2.03
CA GLY A 53 -14.07 3.06 -3.35
C GLY A 53 -13.07 3.25 -4.50
N GLY A 54 -13.49 2.98 -5.73
CA GLY A 54 -12.64 3.14 -6.92
C GLY A 54 -11.35 2.31 -6.91
N ARG A 55 -11.34 1.16 -6.21
CA ARG A 55 -10.18 0.27 -6.01
C ARG A 55 -9.01 0.89 -5.24
N ALA A 56 -9.31 1.85 -4.37
CA ALA A 56 -8.37 2.41 -3.42
C ALA A 56 -8.66 1.92 -2.00
N TYR A 57 -7.60 1.60 -1.26
CA TYR A 57 -7.70 1.10 0.11
C TYR A 57 -6.59 1.69 0.97
N VAL A 58 -6.90 1.97 2.23
CA VAL A 58 -5.90 2.23 3.28
C VAL A 58 -5.83 1.01 4.18
N ILE A 59 -4.62 0.51 4.40
CA ILE A 59 -4.35 -0.67 5.22
C ILE A 59 -3.50 -0.21 6.39
N GLU A 60 -3.91 -0.50 7.61
CA GLU A 60 -3.11 -0.27 8.81
C GLU A 60 -2.56 -1.60 9.31
N LEU A 61 -1.22 -1.70 9.36
CA LEU A 61 -0.49 -2.90 9.75
C LEU A 61 0.82 -2.52 10.43
N ASP A 62 1.12 -3.13 11.58
CA ASP A 62 2.32 -2.83 12.38
C ASP A 62 2.52 -1.33 12.70
N GLY A 63 1.43 -0.56 12.84
CA GLY A 63 1.47 0.88 13.10
C GLY A 63 1.87 1.75 11.90
N LEU A 64 1.92 1.17 10.70
CA LEU A 64 2.10 1.88 9.44
C LEU A 64 0.77 1.94 8.69
N ARG A 65 0.48 3.08 8.06
CA ARG A 65 -0.67 3.27 7.17
C ARG A 65 -0.21 3.19 5.71
N ILE A 66 -0.73 2.20 4.98
CA ILE A 66 -0.38 1.92 3.60
C ILE A 66 -1.58 2.21 2.69
N CYS A 67 -1.42 3.10 1.73
CA CYS A 67 -2.44 3.34 0.71
C CYS A 67 -2.13 2.54 -0.57
N THR A 68 -3.12 1.84 -1.10
CA THR A 68 -3.07 1.26 -2.45
C THR A 68 -4.02 2.00 -3.37
N LEU A 69 -3.58 2.24 -4.61
CA LEU A 69 -4.39 2.89 -5.63
C LEU A 69 -3.96 2.50 -7.05
N GLU A 70 -4.94 2.46 -7.95
CA GLU A 70 -4.75 2.35 -9.40
C GLU A 70 -4.82 3.71 -10.09
N ASN A 71 -5.58 4.66 -9.54
CA ASN A 71 -5.88 5.96 -10.13
C ASN A 71 -5.78 7.08 -9.09
N LYS A 72 -5.71 8.33 -9.56
CA LYS A 72 -5.73 9.51 -8.71
C LYS A 72 -6.99 9.51 -7.83
N LEU A 73 -6.79 9.75 -6.54
CA LEU A 73 -7.88 9.89 -5.57
C LEU A 73 -8.59 11.23 -5.75
N THR A 74 -9.90 11.21 -5.52
CA THR A 74 -10.70 12.45 -5.37
C THR A 74 -10.39 13.15 -4.05
N ASP A 75 -10.72 14.44 -3.93
CA ASP A 75 -10.49 15.21 -2.70
C ASP A 75 -11.18 14.59 -1.48
N ALA A 76 -12.38 14.02 -1.67
CA ALA A 76 -13.09 13.30 -0.61
C ALA A 76 -12.30 12.05 -0.16
N GLN A 77 -11.80 11.25 -1.12
CA GLN A 77 -11.01 10.07 -0.82
C GLN A 77 -9.66 10.41 -0.18
N LEU A 78 -9.03 11.53 -0.58
CA LEU A 78 -7.80 12.02 0.06
C LEU A 78 -8.06 12.41 1.52
N SER A 79 -9.18 13.09 1.78
CA SER A 79 -9.61 13.42 3.14
C SER A 79 -9.86 12.17 3.98
N ASP A 80 -10.53 11.16 3.42
CA ASP A 80 -10.85 9.91 4.11
C ASP A 80 -9.59 9.03 4.33
N ALA A 81 -8.62 9.08 3.40
CA ALA A 81 -7.37 8.34 3.54
C ALA A 81 -6.55 8.79 4.77
N GLY A 82 -6.59 10.09 5.06
CA GLY A 82 -5.82 10.72 6.12
C GLY A 82 -4.31 10.64 5.85
N ALA A 83 -3.52 10.68 6.92
CA ALA A 83 -2.06 10.58 6.80
C ALA A 83 -1.65 9.17 6.36
N ILE A 84 -0.84 9.09 5.30
CA ILE A 84 -0.33 7.85 4.73
C ILE A 84 1.18 7.78 4.92
N ASP A 85 1.67 6.64 5.39
CA ASP A 85 3.10 6.43 5.52
C ASP A 85 3.72 5.94 4.21
N ILE A 86 3.03 5.00 3.57
CA ILE A 86 3.53 4.30 2.40
C ILE A 86 2.42 4.22 1.36
N THR A 87 2.74 4.54 0.12
CA THR A 87 1.87 4.23 -1.00
C THR A 87 2.42 3.02 -1.75
N VAL A 88 1.57 2.05 -2.08
CA VAL A 88 1.88 0.96 -3.00
C VAL A 88 1.06 1.14 -4.28
N SER A 89 1.71 1.10 -5.44
CA SER A 89 0.99 1.21 -6.73
C SER A 89 1.73 0.54 -7.87
N GLN A 90 0.99 0.01 -8.84
CA GLN A 90 1.61 -0.52 -10.06
C GLN A 90 2.00 0.58 -11.06
N THR A 91 1.48 1.81 -10.88
CA THR A 91 1.91 2.97 -11.68
C THR A 91 3.15 3.63 -11.09
N GLY A 92 3.97 4.22 -11.97
CA GLY A 92 5.09 5.09 -11.61
C GLY A 92 4.76 6.58 -11.75
N ASP A 93 3.48 6.90 -11.98
CA ASP A 93 3.01 8.27 -12.19
C ASP A 93 2.98 9.05 -10.86
N MET A 94 3.88 10.00 -10.75
CA MET A 94 4.00 10.85 -9.56
C MET A 94 2.84 11.84 -9.41
N GLU A 95 2.09 12.15 -10.47
CA GLU A 95 0.89 13.00 -10.36
C GLU A 95 -0.27 12.27 -9.66
N VAL A 96 -0.24 10.94 -9.68
CA VAL A 96 -1.18 10.07 -8.97
C VAL A 96 -0.75 9.85 -7.52
N ILE A 97 0.57 9.69 -7.28
CA ILE A 97 1.12 9.31 -5.98
C ILE A 97 1.33 10.51 -5.04
N LYS A 98 1.90 11.62 -5.52
CA LYS A 98 2.26 12.77 -4.66
C LYS A 98 1.09 13.43 -3.93
N PRO A 99 -0.14 13.52 -4.47
CA PRO A 99 -1.26 14.12 -3.75
C PRO A 99 -1.63 13.41 -2.45
N ILE A 100 -1.23 12.15 -2.28
CA ILE A 100 -1.45 11.35 -1.06
C ILE A 100 -0.46 11.74 0.06
N ASP A 101 0.60 12.47 -0.30
CA ASP A 101 1.68 12.90 0.60
C ASP A 101 2.30 11.75 1.44
N PRO A 102 2.72 10.62 0.80
CA PRO A 102 3.33 9.53 1.54
C PRO A 102 4.80 9.85 1.87
N TRP A 103 5.35 9.24 2.94
CA TRP A 103 6.80 9.24 3.18
C TRP A 103 7.55 8.35 2.17
N VAL A 104 6.93 7.25 1.74
CA VAL A 104 7.51 6.30 0.79
C VAL A 104 6.52 5.92 -0.31
N ALA A 105 6.95 5.99 -1.57
CA ALA A 105 6.24 5.41 -2.70
C ALA A 105 6.90 4.11 -3.13
N VAL A 106 6.18 3.00 -3.04
CA VAL A 106 6.60 1.68 -3.50
C VAL A 106 5.86 1.35 -4.80
N THR A 107 6.60 1.10 -5.87
CA THR A 107 6.02 0.87 -7.20
C THR A 107 6.68 -0.29 -7.94
N THR A 108 5.94 -0.89 -8.88
CA THR A 108 6.50 -1.86 -9.84
C THR A 108 6.96 -1.22 -11.14
N ALA A 109 6.55 0.02 -11.40
CA ALA A 109 7.02 0.77 -12.56
C ALA A 109 8.46 1.23 -12.34
N LYS A 110 9.30 1.10 -13.37
CA LYS A 110 10.70 1.54 -13.29
C LYS A 110 10.78 3.04 -13.03
N VAL A 111 11.51 3.42 -11.99
CA VAL A 111 11.75 4.82 -11.63
C VAL A 111 13.19 5.19 -11.98
N SER A 112 13.36 6.32 -12.68
CA SER A 112 14.68 6.78 -13.10
C SER A 112 15.55 7.09 -11.89
N GLY A 113 16.79 6.60 -11.88
CA GLY A 113 17.74 6.82 -10.78
C GLY A 113 17.48 5.99 -9.52
N VAL A 114 16.49 5.09 -9.52
CA VAL A 114 16.20 4.18 -8.40
C VAL A 114 16.60 2.76 -8.80
N GLU A 115 17.41 2.10 -7.97
CA GLU A 115 17.75 0.69 -8.16
C GLU A 115 16.56 -0.20 -7.79
N GLY A 116 16.33 -1.22 -8.62
CA GLY A 116 15.27 -2.19 -8.40
C GLY A 116 15.62 -3.17 -7.28
N VAL A 117 14.66 -3.48 -6.41
CA VAL A 117 14.84 -4.42 -5.30
C VAL A 117 13.73 -5.47 -5.29
N ALA A 118 14.04 -6.70 -4.88
CA ALA A 118 13.02 -7.77 -4.81
C ALA A 118 11.97 -7.53 -3.70
N LYS A 119 12.37 -6.84 -2.63
CA LYS A 119 11.51 -6.54 -1.49
C LYS A 119 11.98 -5.28 -0.76
N TYR A 120 11.05 -4.63 -0.08
CA TYR A 120 11.27 -3.47 0.77
C TYR A 120 10.92 -3.82 2.22
N VAL A 121 11.79 -3.48 3.17
CA VAL A 121 11.60 -3.77 4.59
C VAL A 121 11.65 -2.47 5.36
N ILE A 122 10.62 -2.21 6.17
CA ILE A 122 10.45 -0.94 6.86
C ILE A 122 9.71 -1.11 8.19
N THR A 123 9.99 -0.19 9.11
CA THR A 123 9.33 -0.02 10.40
C THR A 123 9.03 1.46 10.60
N LYS A 124 8.08 1.79 11.48
CA LYS A 124 7.63 3.18 11.71
C LYS A 124 8.78 4.12 12.10
N ASP A 125 9.71 3.65 12.92
CA ASP A 125 10.91 4.37 13.38
C ASP A 125 11.97 4.59 12.30
N LYS A 126 11.85 3.89 11.16
CA LYS A 126 12.80 3.93 10.05
C LYS A 126 12.24 4.61 8.80
N LEU A 127 11.06 5.23 8.89
CA LEU A 127 10.54 6.05 7.80
C LEU A 127 11.56 7.15 7.46
N PRO A 128 11.75 7.46 6.17
CA PRO A 128 12.69 8.49 5.76
C PRO A 128 12.21 9.87 6.20
N THR A 129 13.14 10.80 6.35
CA THR A 129 12.84 12.22 6.66
C THR A 129 12.37 13.00 5.44
N GLU A 130 12.59 12.46 4.25
CA GLU A 130 12.20 13.03 2.96
C GLU A 130 11.51 11.95 2.12
N PHE A 131 10.70 12.38 1.15
CA PHE A 131 10.01 11.47 0.23
C PHE A 131 11.01 10.53 -0.47
N ALA A 132 10.77 9.21 -0.34
CA ALA A 132 11.57 8.19 -1.00
C ALA A 132 10.74 7.39 -1.99
N THR A 133 11.37 6.91 -3.06
CA THR A 133 10.74 5.98 -4.00
C THR A 133 11.49 4.65 -4.01
N VAL A 134 10.74 3.56 -4.04
CA VAL A 134 11.24 2.19 -4.09
C VAL A 134 10.64 1.50 -5.31
N TRP A 135 11.51 0.95 -6.15
CA TRP A 135 11.11 0.15 -7.29
C TRP A 135 11.21 -1.33 -6.96
N LEU A 136 10.08 -2.01 -6.85
CA LEU A 136 10.03 -3.46 -6.66
C LEU A 136 10.17 -4.19 -8.01
N THR A 137 11.15 -5.08 -8.09
CA THR A 137 11.35 -5.98 -9.23
C THR A 137 10.73 -7.33 -8.92
N SER A 138 9.81 -7.78 -9.79
CA SER A 138 9.20 -9.12 -9.73
C SER A 138 10.16 -10.23 -10.12
#